data_AF-A0A6A0A3W3-F1
#
_entry.id   AF-A0A6A0A3W3-F1
#
_cell.length_a   1.000
_cell.length_b   1.000
_cell.length_c   1.000
_cell.angle_alpha   90.00
_cell.angle_beta   90.00
_cell.angle_gamma   90.00
#
_symmetry.space_group_name_H-M   'P 1'
#
loop_
_entity.id
_entity.type
_entity.pdbx_description
1 polymer ?
#
loop_
_entity_poly.entity_id
_entity_poly.type
_entity_poly.pdbx_seq_one_letter_code
_entity_poly.pdbx_strand_id
1 'polypeptide(L)' 'MVTDLQGVWNPDTGIFWLCDPAVHCPSDMLRFGNTNLGLEGCKCFFETHKCNHICAALRLKRPKF' A
#
# COMPACT_ATOMS: atom_id res chain seq x y z
N MET A 1 2.88 -0.63 -5.97
CA MET A 1 2.55 -0.69 -4.54
C MET A 1 1.05 -0.49 -4.39
N VAL A 2 0.36 -1.38 -3.68
CA VAL A 2 -1.09 -1.26 -3.45
C VAL A 2 -1.31 -0.42 -2.18
N THR A 3 -2.19 0.57 -2.26
CA THR A 3 -2.56 1.49 -1.19
C THR A 3 -4.08 1.72 -1.22
N ASP A 4 -4.56 2.67 -0.41
CA ASP A 4 -5.99 2.97 -0.26
C ASP A 4 -6.78 1.72 0.17
N LEU A 5 -6.27 1.03 1.21
CA LEU A 5 -6.89 -0.16 1.77
C LEU A 5 -8.13 0.26 2.55
N GLN A 6 -9.28 0.28 1.88
CA GLN A 6 -10.58 0.67 2.42
C GLN A 6 -11.60 -0.46 2.27
N GLY A 7 -12.58 -0.50 3.18
CA GLY A 7 -13.60 -1.54 3.21
C GLY A 7 -14.10 -1.85 4.61
N VAL A 8 -14.49 -3.11 4.84
CA VAL A 8 -15.15 -3.55 6.09
C VAL A 8 -14.32 -4.63 6.79
N TRP A 9 -14.17 -4.51 8.11
CA TRP A 9 -13.62 -5.56 8.95
C TRP A 9 -14.75 -6.37 9.60
N ASN A 10 -14.68 -7.69 9.49
CA ASN A 10 -15.57 -8.61 10.20
C ASN A 10 -14.84 -9.14 11.45
N PRO A 11 -15.23 -8.70 12.67
CA PRO A 11 -14.53 -9.08 13.90
C PRO A 11 -14.72 -10.54 14.29
N ASP A 12 -15.85 -11.17 13.93
CA ASP A 12 -16.15 -12.56 14.27
C ASP A 12 -15.26 -13.54 13.49
N THR A 13 -14.88 -13.17 12.26
CA THR A 13 -14.03 -13.99 11.38
C THR A 13 -12.58 -13.51 11.31
N GLY A 14 -12.30 -12.27 11.74
CA GLY A 14 -11.01 -11.62 11.57
C GLY A 14 -10.67 -11.21 10.12
N ILE A 15 -11.63 -11.26 9.19
CA ILE A 15 -11.42 -10.98 7.76
C ILE A 15 -11.66 -9.51 7.44
N PHE A 16 -10.80 -8.93 6.59
CA PHE A 16 -11.01 -7.62 5.95
C PHE A 16 -11.53 -7.82 4.52
N TRP A 17 -12.70 -7.30 4.21
CA TRP A 17 -13.26 -7.22 2.86
C TRP A 17 -12.97 -5.83 2.28
N LEU A 18 -12.00 -5.74 1.38
CA LEU A 18 -11.53 -4.47 0.82
C LEU A 18 -12.12 -4.21 -0.57
N CYS A 19 -12.28 -2.93 -0.92
CA CYS A 19 -12.75 -2.46 -2.23
C CYS A 19 -11.94 -1.25 -2.72
N ASP A 20 -12.02 -0.96 -4.02
CA ASP A 20 -11.46 0.22 -4.68
C ASP A 20 -10.02 0.59 -4.28
N PRO A 21 -9.04 -0.32 -4.47
CA PRO A 21 -7.65 -0.02 -4.12
C PRO A 21 -7.01 0.97 -5.11
N ALA A 22 -6.02 1.72 -4.64
CA ALA A 22 -5.10 2.46 -5.49
C ALA A 22 -3.81 1.67 -5.74
N VAL A 23 -3.23 1.80 -6.93
CA VAL A 23 -1.97 1.13 -7.28
C VAL A 23 -0.97 2.11 -7.86
N HIS A 24 0.13 2.33 -7.15
CA HIS A 24 1.26 3.13 -7.63
C HIS A 24 2.25 2.26 -8.43
N CYS A 25 2.56 2.64 -9.67
CA CYS A 25 3.46 1.94 -10.57
C CYS A 25 4.54 2.89 -11.13
N PRO A 26 5.74 2.94 -10.53
CA PRO A 26 6.79 3.87 -10.95
C PRO A 26 7.28 3.68 -12.39
N SER A 27 7.20 2.46 -12.93
CA SER A 27 7.66 2.14 -14.28
C SER A 27 6.66 2.50 -15.36
N ASP A 28 5.39 2.76 -15.01
CA ASP A 28 4.33 3.05 -15.97
C ASP A 28 3.24 3.91 -15.32
N MET A 29 3.25 5.20 -15.64
CA MET A 29 2.32 6.20 -15.08
C MET A 29 0.92 6.14 -15.65
N LEU A 30 0.72 5.53 -16.83
CA LEU A 30 -0.60 5.45 -17.47
C LEU A 30 -1.38 4.20 -17.03
N ARG A 31 -0.70 3.25 -16.41
CA ARG A 31 -1.31 2.06 -15.82
C ARG A 31 -2.05 2.41 -14.53
N PHE A 32 -3.16 1.70 -14.27
CA PHE A 32 -3.95 1.78 -13.03
C PHE A 32 -4.71 3.11 -12.78
N GLY A 33 -4.83 3.95 -13.81
CA GLY A 33 -5.69 5.13 -13.77
C GLY A 33 -5.14 6.27 -12.89
N ASN A 34 -6.00 7.26 -12.62
CA ASN A 34 -5.58 8.55 -12.06
C ASN A 34 -5.07 8.47 -10.62
N THR A 35 -5.33 7.38 -9.90
CA THR A 35 -4.81 7.17 -8.53
C THR A 35 -3.36 6.65 -8.54
N ASN A 36 -2.79 6.34 -9.70
CA ASN A 36 -1.37 6.03 -9.84
C ASN A 36 -0.50 7.28 -9.78
N LEU A 37 0.08 7.54 -8.61
CA LEU A 37 1.05 8.63 -8.40
C LEU A 37 2.51 8.18 -8.57
N GLY A 38 2.75 6.99 -9.14
CA GLY A 38 4.08 6.50 -9.48
C GLY A 38 5.05 6.41 -8.29
N LEU A 39 6.28 6.89 -8.51
CA LEU A 39 7.32 6.91 -7.48
C LEU A 39 6.99 7.85 -6.33
N GLU A 40 6.36 9.00 -6.62
CA GLU A 40 6.01 9.99 -5.59
C GLU A 40 4.94 9.45 -4.66
N GLY A 41 3.92 8.75 -5.17
CA GLY A 41 2.97 8.03 -4.34
C GLY A 41 3.64 6.98 -3.44
N CYS A 42 4.67 6.30 -3.96
CA CYS A 42 5.48 5.38 -3.16
C CYS A 42 6.18 6.11 -2.00
N LYS A 43 6.83 7.24 -2.29
CA LYS A 43 7.52 8.04 -1.27
C LYS A 43 6.55 8.53 -0.19
N CYS A 44 5.41 9.12 -0.56
CA CYS A 44 4.39 9.60 0.37
C CYS A 44 3.93 8.54 1.38
N PHE A 45 3.70 7.29 0.92
CA PHE A 45 3.38 6.18 1.83
C PHE A 45 4.51 5.93 2.82
N PHE A 46 5.76 5.86 2.36
CA PHE A 46 6.90 5.54 3.20
C PHE A 46 7.37 6.69 4.10
N GLU A 47 6.97 7.95 3.85
CA GLU A 47 7.21 9.07 4.77
C GLU A 47 6.51 8.86 6.11
N THR A 48 5.32 8.28 6.09
CA THR A 48 4.50 8.06 7.29
C THR A 48 4.54 6.61 7.79
N HIS A 49 4.93 5.66 6.94
CA HIS A 49 4.99 4.25 7.31
C HIS A 49 6.01 3.98 8.43
N LYS A 50 5.52 3.34 9.50
CA LYS A 50 6.34 2.75 10.55
C LYS A 50 6.22 1.24 10.44
N CYS A 51 7.34 0.56 10.12
CA CYS A 51 7.38 -0.90 10.12
C CYS A 51 6.88 -1.43 11.47
N ASN A 52 5.97 -2.41 11.42
CA ASN A 52 5.43 -3.06 12.61
C ASN A 52 6.01 -4.47 12.78
N HIS A 53 5.52 -5.21 13.77
CA HIS A 53 5.98 -6.56 14.07
C HIS A 53 5.74 -7.54 12.89
N ILE A 54 4.71 -7.34 12.07
CA ILE A 54 4.47 -8.13 10.85
C ILE A 54 5.55 -7.85 9.80
N CYS A 55 5.86 -6.57 9.55
CA CYS A 55 6.95 -6.19 8.64
C CYS A 55 8.30 -6.81 9.06
N ALA A 56 8.58 -6.82 10.37
CA ALA A 56 9.78 -7.41 10.94
C ALA A 56 9.80 -8.94 10.81
N ALA A 57 8.68 -9.62 11.09
CA ALA A 57 8.54 -11.06 10.91
C ALA A 57 8.77 -11.48 9.45
N LEU A 58 8.31 -10.65 8.50
CA LEU A 58 8.53 -10.82 7.06
C LEU A 58 9.94 -10.38 6.60
N ARG A 59 10.76 -9.81 7.49
CA ARG A 59 12.12 -9.29 7.21
C ARG A 59 12.15 -8.28 6.05
N LEU A 60 11.12 -7.45 5.93
CA LEU A 60 11.03 -6.45 4.87
C LEU A 60 12.06 -5.34 5.10
N LYS A 61 12.71 -4.92 4.02
CA LYS A 61 13.65 -3.80 4.02
C LYS A 61 12.93 -2.52 3.61
N ARG A 62 13.23 -1.42 4.29
CA ARG A 62 12.73 -0.11 3.89
C ARG A 62 13.34 0.26 2.52
N PRO A 63 12.52 0.66 1.53
CA PRO A 63 13.04 1.08 0.24
C PRO A 63 13.94 2.31 0.38
N LYS A 64 14.95 2.40 -0.48
CA LYS A 64 15.72 3.62 -0.70
C LYS A 64 15.26 4.16 -2.05
N PHE A 65 14.81 5.41 -2.05
CA PHE A 65 14.35 6.12 -3.24
C PHE A 65 15.40 7.14 -3.68
#